data_AF-A0A1I4AF97-F1
#
_entry.id   AF-A0A1I4AF97-F1
#
_cell.length_a   1.000
_cell.length_b   1.000
_cell.length_c   1.000
_cell.angle_alpha   90.00
_cell.angle_beta   90.00
_cell.angle_gamma   90.00
#
_symmetry.space_group_name_H-M   'P 1'
#
loop_
_entity.id
_entity.type
_entity.pdbx_description
1 polymer ?
#
loop_
_entity_poly.entity_id
_entity_poly.type
_entity_poly.pdbx_seq_one_letter_code
_entity_poly.pdbx_strand_id
1 'polypeptide(L)'
;MSNVKTPKHVADTATSKGVLKQRPRLTLLGVMGSKAAPRAILMTTSGRTLRVKIGDNTPGGKVAAIGDDTIVLQGGGRTTTLQIPG
;
A
#
# COMPACT_ATOMS: atom_id res chain seq x y z
N MET A 1 30.54 17.92 -4.16
CA MET A 1 29.11 17.87 -4.52
C MET A 1 28.84 16.52 -5.19
N SER A 2 28.45 15.50 -4.44
CA SER A 2 28.35 14.13 -4.95
C SER A 2 26.88 13.80 -5.24
N ASN A 3 26.51 13.90 -6.52
CA ASN A 3 25.18 13.59 -7.04
C ASN A 3 25.01 12.08 -7.16
N VAL A 4 24.57 11.40 -6.10
CA VAL A 4 24.10 10.01 -6.19
C VAL A 4 22.77 10.02 -6.93
N LYS A 5 22.84 9.85 -8.26
CA LYS A 5 21.71 9.37 -9.06
C LYS A 5 21.40 7.95 -8.60
N THR A 6 20.55 7.82 -7.60
CA THR A 6 19.97 6.54 -7.19
C THR A 6 19.33 5.86 -8.40
N PRO A 7 19.64 4.59 -8.69
CA PRO A 7 19.13 3.90 -9.87
C PRO A 7 17.60 3.87 -9.85
N LYS A 8 16.99 4.41 -10.92
CA LYS A 8 15.55 4.54 -11.15
C LYS A 8 14.85 3.23 -11.57
N HIS A 9 15.32 2.06 -11.11
CA HIS A 9 14.81 0.77 -11.60
C HIS A 9 14.59 -0.25 -10.48
N VAL A 10 13.63 0.00 -9.57
CA VAL A 10 13.01 -1.07 -8.75
C VAL A 10 11.54 -0.71 -8.42
N ALA A 11 10.76 -0.25 -9.39
CA ALA A 11 9.35 0.07 -9.14
C ALA A 11 8.40 -0.40 -10.24
N ASP A 12 8.81 -1.36 -11.07
CA ASP A 12 7.97 -1.92 -12.15
C ASP A 12 7.11 -3.12 -11.72
N THR A 13 7.16 -3.57 -10.45
CA THR A 13 6.28 -4.65 -10.00
C THR A 13 5.00 -4.09 -9.42
N ALA A 14 4.12 -3.77 -10.37
CA ALA A 14 2.69 -4.01 -10.40
C ALA A 14 1.82 -3.40 -9.28
N THR A 15 0.74 -2.74 -9.71
CA THR A 15 -0.50 -2.56 -8.94
C THR A 15 -1.64 -2.62 -9.92
N SER A 16 -2.42 -3.68 -9.84
CA SER A 16 -3.72 -3.72 -10.49
C SER A 16 -4.55 -2.57 -9.95
N LYS A 17 -4.99 -1.72 -10.88
CA LYS A 17 -5.79 -0.51 -10.65
C LYS A 17 -7.10 -0.89 -9.94
N GLY A 18 -7.09 -0.88 -8.61
CA GLY A 18 -8.28 -0.91 -7.76
C GLY A 18 -9.04 0.42 -7.80
N VAL A 19 -9.53 0.78 -8.99
CA VAL A 19 -10.76 1.50 -9.32
C VAL A 19 -11.31 2.57 -8.36
N LEU A 20 -10.50 3.55 -7.93
CA LEU A 20 -11.05 4.82 -7.44
C LEU A 20 -10.30 5.99 -8.08
N LYS A 21 -10.94 6.62 -9.08
CA LYS A 21 -10.42 7.67 -9.96
C LYS A 21 -10.00 8.99 -9.27
N GLN A 22 -9.92 9.09 -7.94
CA GLN A 22 -9.73 10.39 -7.24
C GLN A 22 -8.90 10.36 -5.93
N ARG A 23 -8.16 9.29 -5.61
CA ARG A 23 -7.33 9.20 -4.38
C ARG A 23 -5.84 9.00 -4.71
N PRO A 24 -4.91 9.36 -3.79
CA PRO A 24 -3.51 9.00 -3.93
C PRO A 24 -3.39 7.49 -4.16
N ARG A 25 -2.74 7.11 -5.27
CA ARG A 25 -2.58 5.72 -5.70
C ARG A 25 -1.68 5.01 -4.69
N LEU A 26 -2.30 4.20 -3.83
CA LEU A 26 -1.60 3.28 -2.96
C LEU A 26 -1.56 1.90 -3.62
N THR A 27 -0.43 1.25 -3.43
CA THR A 27 -0.11 -0.07 -3.96
C THR A 27 0.15 -1.01 -2.81
N LEU A 28 -0.50 -2.16 -2.76
CA LEU A 28 -0.09 -3.22 -1.86
C LEU A 28 1.07 -4.00 -2.49
N LEU A 29 2.25 -3.93 -1.87
CA LEU A 29 3.44 -4.68 -2.29
C LEU A 29 3.51 -6.08 -1.67
N GLY A 30 2.95 -6.23 -0.47
CA GLY A 30 3.06 -7.46 0.29
C GLY A 30 2.45 -7.36 1.67
N VAL A 31 2.16 -8.51 2.26
CA VAL A 31 1.80 -8.67 3.66
C VAL A 31 2.91 -9.47 4.35
N MET A 32 3.23 -9.09 5.59
CA MET A 32 4.27 -9.69 6.40
C MET A 32 3.82 -9.77 7.87
N GLY A 33 4.55 -10.54 8.68
CA GLY A 33 4.27 -10.70 10.10
C GLY A 33 3.57 -12.01 10.42
N SER A 34 3.18 -12.17 11.68
CA SER A 34 2.46 -13.35 12.14
C SER A 34 0.95 -13.17 11.99
N LYS A 35 0.19 -14.27 11.97
CA LYS A 35 -1.28 -14.24 11.90
C LYS A 35 -1.94 -13.40 13.01
N ALA A 36 -1.26 -13.28 14.16
CA ALA A 36 -1.70 -12.45 15.28
C ALA A 36 -1.33 -10.96 15.12
N ALA A 37 -0.37 -10.62 14.27
CA ALA A 37 0.10 -9.25 14.04
C ALA A 37 0.48 -9.02 12.57
N PRO A 38 -0.50 -9.11 11.64
CA PRO A 38 -0.24 -8.88 10.23
C PRO A 38 0.11 -7.42 9.97
N ARG A 39 1.02 -7.21 9.02
CA ARG A 39 1.52 -5.90 8.60
C ARG A 39 1.53 -5.85 7.09
N ALA A 40 1.02 -4.79 6.51
CA ALA A 40 1.03 -4.57 5.08
C ALA A 40 2.14 -3.58 4.70
N ILE A 41 2.70 -3.79 3.53
CA ILE A 41 3.66 -2.90 2.90
C ILE A 41 2.95 -2.22 1.74
N LEU A 42 2.78 -0.91 1.87
CA LEU A 42 2.14 -0.07 0.86
C LEU A 42 3.17 0.81 0.16
N MET A 43 3.10 0.95 -1.15
CA MET A 43 3.85 1.97 -1.87
C MET A 43 2.92 3.13 -2.21
N THR A 44 3.39 4.35 -1.98
CA THR A 44 2.71 5.58 -2.40
C THR A 44 3.06 5.90 -3.85
N THR A 45 2.23 6.70 -4.52
CA THR A 45 2.56 7.25 -5.86
C THR A 45 3.90 7.98 -5.91
N SER A 46 4.39 8.50 -4.77
CA SER A 46 5.69 9.16 -4.67
C SER A 46 6.88 8.17 -4.60
N GLY A 47 6.63 6.86 -4.66
CA GLY A 47 7.65 5.81 -4.55
C GLY A 47 8.09 5.56 -3.10
N ARG A 48 7.40 6.12 -2.10
CA ARG A 48 7.71 5.88 -0.69
C ARG A 48 7.00 4.62 -0.23
N THR A 49 7.71 3.79 0.53
CA THR A 49 7.13 2.60 1.14
C THR A 49 6.62 2.94 2.54
N LEU A 50 5.41 2.49 2.87
CA LEU A 50 4.72 2.64 4.14
C LEU A 50 4.47 1.25 4.70
N ARG A 51 4.92 1.00 5.93
CA ARG A 51 4.56 -0.21 6.68
C ARG A 51 3.41 0.14 7.59
N VAL A 52 2.32 -0.61 7.48
CA VAL A 52 1.08 -0.31 8.20
C VAL A 52 0.52 -1.56 8.86
N LYS A 53 -0.12 -1.40 10.01
CA LYS A 53 -0.91 -2.43 10.69
C LYS A 53 -2.38 -2.04 10.72
N ILE A 54 -3.23 -2.97 11.13
CA ILE A 54 -4.65 -2.70 11.41
C ILE A 54 -4.75 -1.52 12.38
N GLY A 55 -5.55 -0.52 12.03
CA GLY A 55 -5.73 0.71 12.80
C GLY A 55 -4.88 1.90 12.36
N ASP A 56 -3.83 1.69 11.56
CA ASP A 56 -2.97 2.78 11.10
C ASP A 56 -3.64 3.66 10.06
N ASN A 57 -3.28 4.94 10.02
CA ASN A 57 -3.76 5.89 9.02
C ASN A 57 -2.83 5.93 7.81
N THR A 58 -3.41 5.82 6.62
CA THR A 58 -2.71 5.91 5.33
C THR A 58 -3.30 7.04 4.48
N PRO A 59 -2.60 7.51 3.44
CA PRO A 59 -3.15 8.49 2.49
C PRO A 59 -4.46 8.04 1.81
N GLY A 60 -4.73 6.73 1.75
CA GLY A 60 -5.95 6.15 1.17
C GLY A 60 -7.06 5.88 2.20
N GLY A 61 -6.81 6.08 3.48
CA GLY A 61 -7.73 5.76 4.57
C GLY A 61 -7.07 5.00 5.72
N LYS A 62 -7.83 4.72 6.76
CA LYS A 62 -7.42 3.90 7.91
C LYS A 62 -7.42 2.43 7.52
N VAL A 63 -6.41 1.67 7.94
CA VAL A 63 -6.38 0.23 7.74
C VAL A 63 -7.46 -0.43 8.61
N ALA A 64 -8.47 -1.00 7.96
CA ALA A 64 -9.56 -1.72 8.61
C ALA A 64 -9.23 -3.21 8.79
N ALA A 65 -8.58 -3.83 7.79
CA ALA A 65 -8.18 -5.24 7.84
C ALA A 65 -6.94 -5.50 6.96
N ILE A 66 -6.19 -6.55 7.29
CA ILE A 66 -5.06 -7.07 6.51
C ILE A 66 -5.26 -8.58 6.38
N GLY A 67 -5.43 -9.08 5.15
CA GLY A 67 -5.48 -10.50 4.81
C GLY A 67 -4.12 -11.01 4.33
N ASP A 68 -4.08 -12.18 3.71
CA ASP A 68 -2.81 -12.79 3.26
C ASP A 68 -2.20 -12.05 2.05
N ASP A 69 -3.03 -11.56 1.14
CA ASP A 69 -2.68 -10.87 -0.10
C ASP A 69 -3.52 -9.60 -0.33
N THR A 70 -4.30 -9.21 0.67
CA THR A 70 -5.25 -8.10 0.59
C THR A 70 -5.16 -7.16 1.78
N ILE A 71 -5.57 -5.91 1.58
CA ILE A 71 -5.73 -4.91 2.63
C ILE A 71 -7.02 -4.14 2.40
N VAL A 72 -7.73 -3.86 3.49
CA VAL A 72 -8.95 -3.05 3.47
C VAL A 72 -8.66 -1.71 4.11
N LEU A 73 -8.92 -0.64 3.38
CA LEU A 73 -8.80 0.74 3.82
C LEU A 73 -10.19 1.37 3.95
N GLN A 74 -10.44 2.07 5.04
CA GLN A 74 -11.66 2.82 5.27
C GLN A 74 -11.34 4.31 5.36
N GLY A 75 -11.90 5.12 4.46
CA GLY A 75 -11.59 6.54 4.40
C GLY A 75 -12.64 7.34 3.64
N GLY A 76 -13.04 8.49 4.19
CA GLY A 76 -14.00 9.40 3.55
C GLY A 76 -15.36 8.74 3.27
N GLY A 77 -15.86 7.92 4.21
CA GLY A 77 -17.15 7.24 4.09
C GLY A 77 -17.19 6.03 3.14
N ARG A 78 -16.04 5.62 2.60
CA ARG A 78 -15.94 4.48 1.67
C ARG A 78 -14.90 3.47 2.12
N THR A 79 -15.14 2.22 1.76
CA THR A 79 -14.22 1.09 1.97
C THR A 79 -13.54 0.75 0.65
N THR A 80 -12.23 0.62 0.66
CA THR A 80 -11.39 0.32 -0.50
C THR A 80 -10.56 -0.91 -0.19
N THR A 81 -10.67 -1.94 -1.03
CA THR A 81 -9.83 -3.13 -0.91
C THR A 81 -8.71 -3.04 -1.93
N LEU A 82 -7.45 -3.15 -1.47
CA LEU A 82 -6.29 -3.30 -2.34
C LEU A 82 -5.82 -4.75 -2.25
N GLN A 83 -5.35 -5.28 -3.37
CA GLN A 83 -4.83 -6.65 -3.46
C GLN A 83 -3.45 -6.59 -4.11
N ILE A 84 -2.59 -7.54 -3.75
CA ILE A 84 -1.33 -7.73 -4.46
C ILE A 84 -1.68 -8.15 -5.90
N PRO A 85 -1.15 -7.48 -6.92
CA PRO A 85 -1.28 -7.98 -8.28
C PRO A 85 -0.48 -9.28 -8.42
N GLY A 86 -1.17 -10.34 -8.84
CA GLY A 86 -0.55 -11.54 -9.40
C GLY A 86 -0.04 -11.31 -10.81
#